data_AF-A0A931Q666-F1
#
_entry.id   AF-A0A931Q666-F1
#
_cell.length_a   1.000
_cell.length_b   1.000
_cell.length_c   1.000
_cell.angle_alpha   90.00
_cell.angle_beta   90.00
_cell.angle_gamma   90.00
#
_symmetry.space_group_name_H-M   'P 1'
#
loop_
_entity.id
_entity.type
_entity.pdbx_description
1 polymer ?
#
loop_
_entity_poly.entity_id
_entity_poly.type
_entity_poly.pdbx_seq_one_letter_code
_entity_poly.pdbx_strand_id
1 'polypeptide(L)'
;MKILLLALFIICLFPIQGWADSLEEEYKLKDMCEKKVKEFFKENYDKTVARYQSHYNKKLKMCFILVTETTIWGFYDEIFDVDGKKRYGQNLFTNNMRRCSVLEKYCESDKEFEKLIKPYMEK
;
A
#
# COMPACT_ATOMS: atom_id res chain seq x y z
N MET A 1 19.34 -30.54 -52.39
CA MET A 1 19.77 -30.59 -50.97
C MET A 1 20.52 -29.29 -50.69
N LYS A 2 20.24 -28.59 -49.56
CA LYS A 2 20.92 -27.37 -49.07
C LYS A 2 20.29 -25.97 -49.29
N ILE A 3 18.96 -25.76 -49.22
CA ILE A 3 18.43 -24.38 -48.98
C ILE A 3 17.17 -24.39 -48.10
N LEU A 4 17.02 -25.33 -47.16
CA LEU A 4 15.80 -25.41 -46.32
C LEU A 4 16.05 -25.48 -44.80
N LEU A 5 17.27 -25.23 -44.34
CA LEU A 5 17.64 -25.37 -42.92
C LEU A 5 17.99 -24.05 -42.21
N LEU A 6 17.94 -22.90 -42.90
CA LEU A 6 18.39 -21.61 -42.32
C LEU A 6 17.27 -20.73 -41.74
N ALA A 7 15.99 -21.09 -41.92
CA ALA A 7 14.88 -20.24 -41.47
C ALA A 7 14.40 -20.49 -40.03
N LEU A 8 14.89 -21.53 -39.34
CA LEU A 8 14.38 -21.95 -38.02
C LEU A 8 15.19 -21.44 -36.81
N PHE A 9 16.25 -20.66 -37.03
CA PHE A 9 17.13 -20.18 -35.94
C PHE A 9 17.00 -18.69 -35.59
N ILE A 10 16.12 -17.94 -36.26
CA ILE A 10 16.04 -16.46 -36.13
C ILE A 10 14.94 -16.01 -35.13
N ILE A 11 14.07 -16.91 -34.66
CA ILE A 11 12.94 -16.54 -33.79
C ILE A 11 13.33 -16.44 -32.29
N CYS A 12 14.51 -16.90 -31.89
CA CYS A 12 14.93 -16.90 -30.47
C CYS A 12 15.81 -15.71 -30.04
N LEU A 13 16.00 -14.68 -30.88
CA LEU A 13 16.87 -13.54 -30.57
C LEU A 13 16.12 -12.22 -30.35
N PHE A 14 14.81 -12.25 -30.09
CA PHE A 14 14.15 -11.07 -29.51
C PHE A 14 14.37 -11.09 -28.00
N PRO A 15 15.15 -10.13 -27.46
CA PRO A 15 15.56 -10.14 -26.08
C PRO A 15 14.36 -9.93 -25.15
N ILE A 16 14.40 -10.60 -24.00
CA ILE A 16 13.47 -10.53 -22.86
C ILE A 16 13.63 -9.17 -22.14
N GLN A 17 13.67 -8.06 -22.87
CA GLN A 17 14.01 -6.73 -22.36
C GLN A 17 12.86 -6.06 -21.59
N GLY A 18 11.60 -6.42 -21.85
CA GLY A 18 10.45 -5.74 -21.23
C GLY A 18 10.24 -6.04 -19.73
N TRP A 19 10.79 -7.13 -19.20
CA TRP A 19 10.52 -7.53 -17.81
C TRP A 19 11.42 -6.80 -16.80
N ALA A 20 12.68 -6.55 -17.14
CA ALA A 20 13.64 -5.89 -16.26
C ALA A 20 13.26 -4.41 -16.01
N ASP A 21 12.90 -3.68 -17.06
CA ASP A 21 12.51 -2.26 -16.96
C ASP A 21 11.26 -2.07 -16.09
N SER A 22 10.27 -2.96 -16.23
CA SER A 22 9.03 -2.90 -15.46
C SER A 22 9.22 -3.17 -13.96
N LEU A 23 10.17 -4.04 -13.61
CA LEU A 23 10.51 -4.37 -12.22
C LEU A 23 11.25 -3.20 -11.54
N GLU A 24 12.18 -2.58 -12.27
CA GLU A 24 12.94 -1.42 -11.77
C GLU A 24 12.01 -0.23 -11.50
N GLU A 25 11.08 0.06 -12.42
CA GLU A 25 10.09 1.12 -12.25
C GLU A 25 9.18 0.87 -11.05
N GLU A 26 8.69 -0.37 -10.88
CA GLU A 26 7.90 -0.74 -9.71
C GLU A 26 8.67 -0.53 -8.39
N TYR A 27 9.93 -0.95 -8.35
CA TYR A 27 10.78 -0.78 -7.18
C TYR A 27 10.97 0.69 -6.82
N LYS A 28 11.23 1.55 -7.83
CA LYS A 28 11.36 3.00 -7.66
C LYS A 28 10.10 3.62 -7.07
N LEU A 29 8.92 3.24 -7.57
CA LEU A 29 7.63 3.73 -7.07
C LEU A 29 7.42 3.34 -5.60
N LYS A 30 7.74 2.09 -5.25
CA LYS A 30 7.67 1.61 -3.85
C LYS A 30 8.65 2.35 -2.93
N ASP A 31 9.89 2.56 -3.36
CA ASP A 31 10.90 3.30 -2.58
C ASP A 31 10.52 4.77 -2.36
N MET A 32 10.03 5.44 -3.40
CA MET A 32 9.49 6.80 -3.29
C MET A 32 8.32 6.85 -2.31
N CYS A 33 7.44 5.85 -2.37
CA CYS A 33 6.29 5.76 -1.49
C CYS A 33 6.70 5.62 -0.02
N GLU A 34 7.64 4.72 0.27
CA GLU A 34 8.17 4.51 1.61
C GLU A 34 8.75 5.79 2.19
N LYS A 35 9.50 6.56 1.39
CA LYS A 35 10.08 7.85 1.82
C LYS A 35 8.99 8.85 2.22
N LYS A 36 7.96 9.03 1.37
CA LYS A 36 6.84 9.94 1.66
C LYS A 36 6.06 9.52 2.90
N VAL A 37 5.74 8.23 3.01
CA VAL A 37 5.02 7.68 4.16
C VAL A 37 5.82 7.89 5.45
N LYS A 38 7.13 7.62 5.42
CA LYS A 38 8.01 7.81 6.58
C LYS A 38 8.11 9.26 7.02
N GLU A 39 8.16 10.19 6.08
CA GLU A 39 8.17 11.63 6.36
C GLU A 39 6.83 12.08 6.96
N PHE A 40 5.71 11.71 6.33
CA PHE A 40 4.37 11.95 6.85
C PHE A 40 4.20 11.42 8.27
N PHE A 41 4.63 10.18 8.53
CA PHE A 41 4.56 9.59 9.86
C PHE A 41 5.37 10.37 10.90
N LYS A 42 6.60 10.78 10.54
CA LYS A 42 7.48 11.56 11.42
C LYS A 42 6.89 12.94 11.77
N GLU A 43 6.17 13.57 10.85
CA GLU A 43 5.58 14.89 11.04
C GLU A 43 4.29 14.87 11.85
N ASN A 44 3.50 13.79 11.75
CA ASN A 44 2.12 13.77 12.25
C ASN A 44 1.88 12.85 13.46
N TYR A 45 2.82 11.96 13.79
CA TYR A 45 2.61 10.94 14.83
C TYR A 45 3.78 10.83 15.81
N ASP A 46 3.44 10.50 17.06
CA ASP A 46 4.42 10.16 18.10
C ASP A 46 4.89 8.70 17.95
N LYS A 47 6.17 8.54 17.64
CA LYS A 47 6.81 7.23 17.42
C LYS A 47 6.89 6.36 18.67
N THR A 48 6.62 6.91 19.85
CA THR A 48 6.64 6.15 21.10
C THR A 48 5.37 5.32 21.30
N VAL A 49 4.25 5.74 20.70
CA VAL A 49 2.93 5.09 20.86
C VAL A 49 2.34 4.60 19.54
N ALA A 50 2.76 5.17 18.41
CA ALA A 50 2.28 4.79 17.09
C ALA A 50 3.30 3.96 16.30
N ARG A 51 2.79 3.12 15.41
CA ARG A 51 3.51 2.36 14.38
C ARG A 51 2.80 2.55 13.05
N TYR A 52 3.46 2.24 11.95
CA TYR A 52 2.83 2.35 10.64
C TYR A 52 3.21 1.21 9.69
N GLN A 53 2.35 1.00 8.70
CA GLN A 53 2.63 0.22 7.50
C GLN A 53 2.47 1.13 6.29
N SER A 54 3.42 1.02 5.36
CA SER A 54 3.46 1.75 4.10
C SER A 54 3.06 0.83 2.95
N HIS A 55 2.29 1.36 2.00
CA HIS A 55 1.88 0.59 0.84
C HIS A 55 1.69 1.47 -0.40
N TYR A 56 2.41 1.14 -1.48
CA TYR A 56 2.13 1.69 -2.80
C TYR A 56 1.06 0.86 -3.52
N ASN A 57 -0.12 1.44 -3.69
CA ASN A 57 -1.20 0.81 -4.41
C ASN A 57 -1.06 1.08 -5.92
N LYS A 58 -0.64 0.06 -6.68
CA LYS A 58 -0.41 0.20 -8.13
C LYS A 58 -1.68 0.58 -8.91
N LYS A 59 -2.83 0.04 -8.52
CA LYS A 59 -4.11 0.26 -9.21
C LYS A 59 -4.55 1.72 -9.09
N LEU A 60 -4.37 2.29 -7.89
CA LEU A 60 -4.73 3.68 -7.61
C LEU A 60 -3.59 4.66 -7.88
N LYS A 61 -2.36 4.17 -8.07
CA LYS A 61 -1.11 4.95 -8.18
C LYS A 61 -0.92 5.90 -6.99
N MET A 62 -1.25 5.43 -5.79
CA MET A 62 -1.26 6.21 -4.56
C MET A 62 -0.44 5.56 -3.46
N CYS A 63 0.08 6.39 -2.57
CA CYS A 63 0.75 5.97 -1.35
C CYS A 63 -0.19 5.95 -0.16
N PHE A 64 -0.41 4.77 0.40
CA PHE A 64 -1.17 4.59 1.61
C PHE A 64 -0.28 4.37 2.83
N ILE A 65 -0.69 4.96 3.95
CA ILE A 65 -0.16 4.68 5.28
C ILE A 65 -1.31 4.13 6.13
N LEU A 66 -1.09 2.98 6.77
CA LEU A 66 -1.91 2.48 7.86
C LEU A 66 -1.15 2.76 9.16
N VAL A 67 -1.66 3.68 9.97
CA VAL A 67 -1.10 3.99 11.29
C VAL A 67 -1.89 3.21 12.34
N THR A 68 -1.16 2.64 13.29
CA THR A 68 -1.71 1.93 14.44
C THR A 68 -1.14 2.52 15.71
N GLU A 69 -2.00 2.99 16.61
CA GLU A 69 -1.65 3.54 17.91
C GLU A 69 -2.35 2.75 19.02
N THR A 70 -1.57 2.30 20.00
CA THR A 70 -2.09 1.58 21.16
C THR A 70 -1.71 2.33 22.41
N THR A 71 -2.72 2.75 23.18
CA THR A 71 -2.54 3.45 24.45
C THR A 71 -3.22 2.67 25.58
N ILE A 72 -3.00 3.09 26.82
CA ILE A 72 -3.74 2.54 27.98
C ILE A 72 -5.25 2.80 27.91
N TRP A 73 -5.69 3.75 27.08
CA TRP A 73 -7.08 4.19 26.97
C TRP A 73 -7.81 3.58 25.76
N GLY A 74 -7.11 2.82 24.92
CA GLY A 74 -7.69 2.25 23.73
C GLY A 74 -6.72 1.99 22.59
N PHE A 75 -7.31 1.66 21.46
CA PHE A 75 -6.64 1.33 20.22
C PHE A 75 -7.17 2.19 19.08
N TYR A 76 -6.30 2.57 18.16
CA TYR A 76 -6.62 3.42 17.04
C TYR A 76 -5.86 3.00 15.79
N ASP A 77 -6.60 2.60 14.75
CA ASP A 77 -6.05 2.49 13.41
C ASP A 77 -6.58 3.62 12.53
N GLU A 78 -5.73 4.13 11.63
CA GLU A 78 -6.12 5.04 10.57
C GLU A 78 -5.45 4.71 9.25
N ILE A 79 -6.19 4.82 8.16
CA ILE A 79 -5.63 4.76 6.82
C ILE A 79 -5.69 6.11 6.13
N PHE A 80 -4.57 6.57 5.57
CA PHE A 80 -4.46 7.79 4.79
C PHE A 80 -3.86 7.52 3.42
N ASP A 81 -4.34 8.28 2.44
CA ASP A 81 -3.57 8.62 1.24
C ASP A 81 -2.61 9.76 1.58
N VAL A 82 -1.31 9.48 1.52
CA VAL A 82 -0.23 10.42 1.85
C VAL A 82 -0.08 11.50 0.77
N ASP A 83 -0.33 11.17 -0.49
CA ASP A 83 -0.21 12.12 -1.60
C ASP A 83 -1.35 13.15 -1.56
N GLY A 84 -2.58 12.69 -1.32
CA GLY A 84 -3.77 13.52 -1.20
C GLY A 84 -4.00 14.10 0.20
N LYS A 85 -3.18 13.74 1.20
CA LYS A 85 -3.36 14.05 2.63
C LYS A 85 -4.79 13.77 3.12
N LYS A 86 -5.41 12.70 2.62
CA LYS A 86 -6.81 12.37 2.84
C LYS A 86 -6.94 11.14 3.72
N ARG A 87 -7.74 11.23 4.80
CA ARG A 87 -8.13 10.06 5.60
C ARG A 87 -9.15 9.22 4.83
N TYR A 88 -8.86 7.93 4.68
CA TYR A 88 -9.74 6.96 4.04
C TYR A 88 -10.56 6.17 5.05
N GLY A 89 -10.07 6.01 6.28
CA GLY A 89 -10.80 5.30 7.30
C GLY A 89 -10.12 5.35 8.66
N GLN A 90 -10.87 4.91 9.65
CA GLN A 90 -10.42 4.79 11.03
C GLN A 90 -11.10 3.61 11.72
N ASN A 91 -10.42 3.02 12.69
CA ASN A 91 -10.96 2.04 13.63
C ASN A 91 -10.49 2.44 15.04
N LEU A 92 -11.37 3.14 15.74
CA LEU A 92 -11.14 3.63 17.09
C LEU A 92 -11.91 2.76 18.08
N PHE A 93 -11.23 2.30 19.12
CA PHE A 93 -11.85 1.68 20.28
C PHE A 93 -11.35 2.36 21.56
N THR A 94 -12.23 3.07 22.25
CA THR A 94 -11.90 3.77 23.51
C THR A 94 -13.12 3.80 24.43
N ASN A 95 -12.92 3.65 25.75
CA ASN A 95 -13.99 3.70 26.75
C ASN A 95 -15.21 2.81 26.41
N ASN A 96 -14.96 1.58 25.95
CA ASN A 96 -15.98 0.62 25.47
C ASN A 96 -16.83 1.10 24.28
N MET A 97 -16.44 2.18 23.62
CA MET A 97 -17.08 2.69 22.41
C MET A 97 -16.19 2.44 21.19
N ARG A 98 -16.77 1.81 20.17
CA ARG A 98 -16.13 1.63 18.86
C ARG A 98 -16.64 2.68 17.88
N ARG A 99 -15.72 3.28 17.13
CA ARG A 99 -16.01 4.10 15.94
C ARG A 99 -15.16 3.58 14.79
N CYS A 100 -15.80 2.90 13.85
CA CYS A 100 -15.12 2.27 12.73
C CYS A 100 -15.82 2.63 11.42
N SER A 101 -15.06 3.17 10.48
CA SER A 101 -15.57 3.52 9.16
C SER A 101 -14.44 3.63 8.14
N VAL A 102 -14.71 3.22 6.91
CA VAL A 102 -13.83 3.40 5.74
C VAL A 102 -14.66 4.05 4.63
N LEU A 103 -14.36 5.31 4.33
CA LEU A 103 -15.17 6.20 3.50
C LEU A 103 -16.64 6.19 3.97
N GLU A 104 -17.56 5.74 3.11
CA GLU A 104 -19.00 5.72 3.37
C GLU A 104 -19.48 4.41 4.01
N LYS A 105 -18.56 3.50 4.39
CA LYS A 105 -18.89 2.20 4.97
C LYS A 105 -18.53 2.15 6.44
N TYR A 106 -19.46 1.67 7.26
CA TYR A 106 -19.25 1.42 8.68
C TYR A 106 -18.80 -0.03 8.91
N CYS A 107 -18.14 -0.25 10.04
CA CYS A 107 -17.69 -1.57 10.50
C CYS A 107 -17.93 -1.71 12.01
N GLU A 108 -18.04 -2.96 12.47
CA GLU A 108 -18.31 -3.29 13.87
C GLU A 108 -17.16 -4.08 14.52
N SER A 109 -16.18 -4.51 13.72
CA SER A 109 -15.03 -5.29 14.19
C SER A 109 -13.74 -4.96 13.46
N ASP A 110 -12.61 -5.35 14.06
CA ASP A 110 -11.28 -5.19 13.44
C ASP A 110 -11.17 -5.99 12.14
N LYS A 111 -11.79 -7.17 12.10
CA LYS A 111 -11.85 -8.01 10.88
C LYS A 111 -12.63 -7.31 9.74
N GLU A 112 -13.69 -6.59 10.08
CA GLU A 112 -14.43 -5.82 9.08
C GLU A 112 -13.63 -4.61 8.61
N PHE A 113 -12.96 -3.91 9.53
CA PHE A 113 -12.04 -2.83 9.16
C PHE A 113 -10.96 -3.33 8.20
N GLU A 114 -10.25 -4.42 8.54
CA GLU A 114 -9.24 -5.06 7.70
C GLU A 114 -9.81 -5.39 6.30
N LYS A 115 -11.01 -5.97 6.24
CA LYS A 115 -11.69 -6.29 4.97
C LYS A 115 -11.99 -5.03 4.15
N LEU A 116 -12.39 -3.94 4.79
CA LEU A 116 -12.71 -2.68 4.13
C LEU A 116 -11.47 -1.94 3.62
N ILE A 117 -10.35 -1.99 4.35
CA ILE A 117 -9.10 -1.33 3.92
C ILE A 117 -8.30 -2.16 2.91
N LYS A 118 -8.59 -3.46 2.82
CA LYS A 118 -7.92 -4.42 1.94
C LYS A 118 -7.67 -3.90 0.50
N PRO A 119 -8.64 -3.29 -0.21
CA PRO A 119 -8.43 -2.79 -1.56
C PRO A 119 -7.37 -1.68 -1.69
N TYR A 120 -7.02 -1.02 -0.58
CA TYR A 120 -6.01 0.04 -0.53
C TYR A 120 -4.63 -0.48 -0.12
N MET A 121 -4.57 -1.60 0.63
CA MET A 121 -3.36 -2.13 1.25
C MET A 121 -2.85 -3.48 0.67
N GLU A 122 -3.56 -4.04 -0.32
CA GLU A 122 -3.16 -5.30 -0.98
C GLU A 122 -2.06 -5.13 -2.04
N LYS A 123 -1.11 -6.07 -2.03
CA LYS A 123 0.03 -6.16 -2.97
C LYS A 123 -0.38 -6.46 -4.41
#